data_AF-A0A1G9YI63-F1
#
_entry.id   AF-A0A1G9YI63-F1
#
_cell.length_a   1.000
_cell.length_b   1.000
_cell.length_c   1.000
_cell.angle_alpha   90.00
_cell.angle_beta   90.00
_cell.angle_gamma   90.00
#
_symmetry.space_group_name_H-M   'P 1'
#
loop_
_entity.id
_entity.type
_entity.pdbx_description
1 polymer ?
#
loop_
_entity_poly.entity_id
_entity_poly.type
_entity_poly.pdbx_seq_one_letter_code
_entity_poly.pdbx_strand_id
1 'polypeptide(L)' 'MPPACLELEVAESVLLDGAERAIGLINGLKSMGIKVALVYCSGNRRH' A
#
# COMPACT_ATOMS: atom_id res chain seq x y z
N MET A 1 -16.38 -3.67 12.30
CA MET A 1 -15.21 -2.96 12.84
C MET A 1 -15.11 -1.60 12.16
N PRO A 2 -14.73 -0.53 12.88
CA PRO A 2 -14.46 0.76 12.25
C PRO A 2 -13.27 0.64 11.27
N PRO A 3 -13.32 1.25 10.08
CA PRO A 3 -12.21 1.23 9.11
C PRO A 3 -10.90 1.77 9.69
N ALA A 4 -10.98 2.70 10.65
CA ALA A 4 -9.83 3.28 11.35
C ALA A 4 -9.02 2.25 12.17
N CYS A 5 -9.58 1.07 12.42
CA CYS A 5 -8.90 -0.05 13.08
C CYS A 5 -8.16 -0.97 12.11
N LEU A 6 -8.23 -0.72 10.79
CA LEU A 6 -7.56 -1.49 9.76
C LEU A 6 -6.37 -0.70 9.20
N GLU A 7 -5.23 -1.37 9.12
CA GLU A 7 -4.01 -0.85 8.48
C GLU A 7 -3.56 -1.83 7.40
N LEU A 8 -3.28 -1.31 6.21
CA LEU A 8 -2.82 -2.08 5.06
C LEU A 8 -1.43 -1.62 4.63
N GLU A 9 -0.53 -2.58 4.46
CA GLU A 9 0.80 -2.34 3.94
C GLU A 9 0.82 -2.55 2.43
N VAL A 10 1.31 -1.54 1.70
CA VAL A 10 1.53 -1.62 0.27
C VAL A 10 3.03 -1.69 0.04
N ALA A 11 3.48 -2.79 -0.57
CA ALA A 11 4.87 -2.95 -0.95
C ALA A 11 5.26 -1.94 -2.03
N GLU A 12 6.46 -1.40 -1.95
CA GLU A 12 7.01 -0.47 -2.95
C GLU A 12 6.98 -1.05 -4.36
N SER A 13 7.22 -2.35 -4.52
CA SER A 13 7.15 -3.02 -5.82
C SER A 13 5.79 -2.84 -6.51
N VAL A 14 4.70 -2.76 -5.76
CA VAL A 14 3.35 -2.49 -6.29
C VAL A 14 3.25 -1.07 -6.86
N LEU A 15 3.98 -0.11 -6.31
CA LEU A 15 4.09 1.24 -6.88
C LEU A 15 4.94 1.25 -8.16
N LEU A 16 6.02 0.46 -8.18
CA LEU A 16 6.93 0.36 -9.33
C LEU A 16 6.28 -0.29 -10.55
N ASP A 17 5.36 -1.23 -10.35
CA ASP A 17 4.62 -1.90 -11.43
C ASP A 17 3.48 -1.04 -12.03
N GLY A 18 3.18 0.13 -11.46
CA GLY A 18 2.14 1.01 -11.98
C GLY A 18 1.65 2.05 -10.98
N ALA A 19 2.40 3.15 -10.86
CA ALA A 19 2.18 4.17 -9.85
C ALA A 19 0.75 4.75 -9.86
N GLU A 20 0.20 5.11 -11.03
CA GLU A 20 -1.13 5.74 -11.10
C GLU A 20 -2.25 4.84 -10.56
N ARG A 21 -2.20 3.55 -10.91
CA ARG A 21 -3.19 2.57 -10.46
C ARG A 21 -3.10 2.32 -8.97
N ALA A 22 -1.88 2.23 -8.45
CA ALA A 22 -1.63 2.06 -7.02
C ALA A 22 -2.05 3.31 -6.23
N ILE A 23 -1.75 4.51 -6.73
CA ILE A 23 -2.19 5.78 -6.13
C ILE A 23 -3.71 5.86 -6.07
N GLY A 24 -4.41 5.52 -7.16
CA GLY A 24 -5.88 5.49 -7.19
C GLY A 24 -6.47 4.55 -6.14
N LEU A 25 -5.88 3.36 -6.01
CA LEU A 25 -6.31 2.35 -5.03
C LEU A 25 -6.03 2.81 -3.58
N ILE A 26 -4.85 3.37 -3.31
CA ILE A 26 -4.49 3.93 -2.00
C ILE A 26 -5.44 5.07 -1.61
N ASN A 27 -5.74 5.98 -2.55
CA ASN A 27 -6.67 7.07 -2.31
C ASN A 27 -8.09 6.56 -2.01
N GLY A 28 -8.55 5.53 -2.73
CA GLY A 28 -9.82 4.86 -2.45
C GLY A 28 -9.87 4.29 -1.03
N LEU A 29 -8.84 3.55 -0.63
CA LEU A 29 -8.74 2.98 0.72
C LEU A 29 -8.72 4.06 1.81
N LYS A 30 -7.94 5.13 1.62
CA LYS A 30 -7.89 6.27 2.54
C LYS A 30 -9.26 6.96 2.67
N SER A 31 -10.02 7.09 1.57
CA SER A 31 -11.37 7.69 1.60
C SER A 31 -12.37 6.87 2.42
N MET A 32 -12.14 5.56 2.55
CA MET A 32 -12.93 4.68 3.42
C MET A 32 -12.51 4.76 4.90
N GLY A 33 -11.49 5.58 5.23
CA GLY A 33 -10.94 5.71 6.57
C GLY A 33 -9.94 4.62 6.95
N ILE A 34 -9.42 3.87 5.96
CA ILE A 34 -8.41 2.83 6.17
C ILE A 34 -7.02 3.47 6.18
N LYS A 35 -6.17 3.05 7.12
CA LYS A 35 -4.76 3.48 7.17
C LYS A 35 -3.95 2.68 6.17
N VAL A 36 -3.07 3.36 5.43
CA VAL A 36 -2.20 2.72 4.44
C VAL A 36 -0.77 3.13 4.70
N ALA A 37 0.12 2.14 4.84
CA ALA A 37 1.55 2.33 4.99
C ALA A 37 2.30 1.82 3.75
N LEU A 38 3.40 2.47 3.39
CA LEU A 38 4.30 1.99 2.33
C LEU A 38 5.44 1.21 2.96
N VAL A 39 5.67 0.00 2.46
CA VAL A 39 6.74 -0.88 2.94
C VAL A 39 7.76 -1.10 1.83
N TYR A 40 9.01 -0.79 2.15
CA TYR A 40 10.14 -0.99 1.25
C TYR A 40 10.50 -2.48 1.22
N CYS A 41 10.09 -3.19 0.18
CA CYS A 41 10.56 -4.55 -0.07
C CYS A 41 11.95 -4.49 -0.73
N SER A 42 12.99 -4.17 0.05
CA SER A 42 14.36 -4.38 -0.40
C SER A 42 14.55 -5.87 -0.64
N GLY A 43 14.60 -6.28 -1.91
CA GLY A 43 14.69 -7.66 -2.31
C GLY A 43 15.83 -8.37 -1.58
N ASN A 44 15.48 -9.30 -0.69
CA ASN A 44 16.41 -10.29 -0.19
C ASN A 44 16.62 -11.32 -1.30
N ARG A 45 17.28 -10.92 -2.40
CA ARG A 45 17.99 -11.87 -3.26
C ARG A 45 19.21 -12.33 -2.47
N ARG A 46 18.99 -13.25 -1.51
CA ARG A 46 20.06 -14.14 -1.06
C ARG A 46 20.36 -15.04 -2.23
N HIS A 47 21.44 -14.70 -2.91
CA HIS A 47 22.11 -15.59 -3.84
C HIS A 47 22.81 -16.72 -3.07
#